data_AF-A0A3D5MQV8-F1
#
_entry.id   AF-A0A3D5MQV8-F1
#
_cell.length_a   1.000
_cell.length_b   1.000
_cell.length_c   1.000
_cell.angle_alpha   90.00
_cell.angle_beta   90.00
_cell.angle_gamma   90.00
#
_symmetry.space_group_name_H-M   'P 1'
#
loop_
_entity.id
_entity.type
_entity.pdbx_description
1 polymer ?
#
loop_
_entity_poly.entity_id
_entity_poly.type
_entity_poly.pdbx_seq_one_letter_code
_entity_poly.pdbx_strand_id
1 'polypeptide(L)'
;MAVQRAHVLVCAGAGCISSGCQAVEEALVKAVKDLGIENEVRIVETGCMGPCDLGPVIVVYPEGVFYRKVKPEDAPVIAEEHLLKGRVVKRLLYTLPGAEEPLPKYDDIDFFRRQTRVALRNTGVIDPLVIEEYIAREGYAALGKALSKMTPEEVIEEVKKSGLRGRGGAGFPTGLKWEFAAKASGKPKYVVCNADEGDPGA
;
A
#
# COMPACT_ATOMS: atom_id res chain seq x y z
N MET A 1 -6.27 6.59 -24.00
CA MET A 1 -5.28 6.85 -22.93
C MET A 1 -3.94 6.44 -23.48
N ALA A 2 -2.89 7.26 -23.28
CA ALA A 2 -1.53 6.80 -23.57
C ALA A 2 -1.23 5.59 -22.69
N VAL A 3 -0.66 4.53 -23.28
CA VAL A 3 -0.27 3.34 -22.52
C VAL A 3 0.97 3.72 -21.71
N GLN A 4 0.82 3.75 -20.39
CA GLN A 4 1.95 3.95 -19.48
C GLN A 4 2.74 2.64 -19.39
N ARG A 5 4.03 2.70 -19.70
CA ARG A 5 4.90 1.51 -19.70
C ARG A 5 5.52 1.25 -18.33
N ALA A 6 5.59 2.26 -17.46
CA ALA A 6 6.13 2.12 -16.12
C ALA A 6 5.30 2.90 -15.09
N HIS A 7 5.18 2.33 -13.90
CA HIS A 7 4.53 2.97 -12.75
C HIS A 7 5.52 3.03 -11.59
N VAL A 8 5.73 4.21 -11.03
CA VAL A 8 6.58 4.44 -9.87
C VAL A 8 5.67 4.76 -8.68
N LEU A 9 5.58 3.85 -7.74
CA LEU A 9 4.80 4.03 -6.52
C LEU A 9 5.71 4.55 -5.43
N VAL A 10 5.44 5.76 -4.95
CA VAL A 10 6.16 6.44 -3.88
C VAL A 10 5.42 6.21 -2.57
N CYS A 11 6.08 5.63 -1.57
CA CYS A 11 5.46 5.43 -0.27
C CYS A 11 5.26 6.78 0.45
N ALA A 12 4.00 7.12 0.73
CA ALA A 12 3.58 8.31 1.46
C ALA A 12 3.01 7.96 2.86
N GLY A 13 3.52 6.88 3.48
CA GLY A 13 3.26 6.62 4.90
C GLY A 13 3.95 7.63 5.80
N ALA A 14 3.48 7.82 7.04
CA ALA A 14 4.00 8.82 7.98
C ALA A 14 5.54 8.80 8.14
N GLY A 15 6.16 7.61 8.18
CA GLY A 15 7.61 7.47 8.24
C GLY A 15 8.34 7.96 6.98
N CYS A 16 7.79 7.71 5.79
CA CYS A 16 8.36 8.21 4.53
C CYS A 16 8.11 9.71 4.33
N ILE A 17 6.94 10.22 4.72
CA ILE A 17 6.65 11.66 4.77
C ILE A 17 7.68 12.37 5.66
N SER A 18 7.89 11.85 6.87
CA SER A 18 8.86 12.40 7.82
C SER A 18 10.30 12.31 7.32
N SER A 19 10.58 11.39 6.39
CA SER A 19 11.90 11.19 5.77
C SER A 19 12.04 11.94 4.42
N GLY A 20 11.08 12.76 4.03
CA GLY A 20 11.16 13.63 2.85
C GLY A 20 10.73 12.98 1.53
N CYS A 21 9.77 12.03 1.53
CA CYS A 21 9.30 11.38 0.30
C CYS A 21 8.71 12.35 -0.74
N GLN A 22 8.10 13.47 -0.31
CA GLN A 22 7.55 14.48 -1.21
C GLN A 22 8.62 15.11 -2.10
N ALA A 23 9.79 15.42 -1.53
CA ALA A 23 10.91 15.95 -2.29
C ALA A 23 11.46 14.92 -3.31
N VAL A 24 11.37 13.63 -2.99
CA VAL A 24 11.72 12.55 -3.93
C VAL A 24 10.72 12.48 -5.08
N GLU A 25 9.42 12.57 -4.79
CA GLU A 25 8.37 12.58 -5.80
C GLU A 25 8.50 13.78 -6.74
N GLU A 26 8.64 14.99 -6.20
CA GLU A 26 8.82 16.21 -6.99
C GLU A 26 10.05 16.10 -7.91
N ALA A 27 11.15 15.54 -7.39
CA ALA A 27 12.37 15.32 -8.17
C ALA A 27 12.17 14.26 -9.26
N LEU A 28 11.40 13.19 -9.00
CA LEU A 28 11.05 12.19 -10.01
C LEU A 28 10.18 12.79 -11.11
N VAL A 29 9.15 13.56 -10.76
CA VAL A 29 8.26 14.24 -11.70
C VAL A 29 9.05 15.19 -12.60
N LYS A 30 9.97 15.97 -12.01
CA LYS A 30 10.86 16.85 -12.76
C LYS A 30 11.76 16.04 -13.70
N ALA A 31 12.38 14.97 -13.21
CA ALA A 31 13.32 14.17 -13.99
C ALA A 31 12.65 13.47 -15.20
N VAL A 32 11.45 12.92 -15.05
CA VAL A 32 10.73 12.29 -16.17
C VAL A 32 10.34 13.31 -17.24
N LYS A 33 9.99 14.54 -16.82
CA LYS A 33 9.67 15.64 -17.72
C LYS A 33 10.90 16.17 -18.46
N ASP A 34 12.02 16.32 -17.76
CA ASP A 34 13.29 16.75 -18.37
C ASP A 34 13.79 15.76 -19.43
N LEU A 35 13.44 14.47 -19.28
CA LEU A 35 13.74 13.40 -20.22
C LEU A 35 12.66 13.19 -21.31
N GLY A 36 11.53 13.90 -21.25
CA GLY A 36 10.43 13.80 -22.21
C GLY A 36 9.64 12.47 -22.16
N ILE A 37 9.66 11.77 -21.03
CA ILE A 37 9.00 10.46 -20.83
C ILE A 37 7.79 10.53 -19.88
N GLU A 38 7.30 11.73 -19.56
CA GLU A 38 6.20 11.97 -18.62
C GLU A 38 4.86 11.36 -19.07
N ASN A 39 4.69 11.14 -20.39
CA ASN A 39 3.49 10.48 -20.93
C ASN A 39 3.60 8.94 -20.91
N GLU A 40 4.77 8.40 -20.62
CA GLU A 40 5.08 6.97 -20.60
C GLU A 40 5.22 6.41 -19.17
N VAL A 41 5.56 7.28 -18.21
CA VAL A 41 5.80 6.92 -16.81
C VAL A 41 4.75 7.59 -15.93
N ARG A 42 4.06 6.81 -15.11
CA ARG A 42 3.20 7.33 -14.04
C ARG A 42 3.93 7.32 -12.72
N ILE A 43 3.89 8.44 -11.99
CA ILE A 43 4.33 8.52 -10.60
C ILE A 43 3.08 8.62 -9.73
N VAL A 44 3.00 7.81 -8.68
CA VAL A 44 1.82 7.64 -7.83
C VAL A 44 2.24 7.62 -6.37
N GLU A 45 1.67 8.48 -5.55
CA GLU A 45 1.75 8.31 -4.10
C GLU A 45 0.86 7.14 -3.65
N THR A 46 1.42 6.23 -2.86
CA THR A 46 0.70 5.10 -2.26
C THR A 46 0.79 5.15 -0.74
N GLY A 47 -0.10 4.45 -0.06
CA GLY A 47 -0.03 4.24 1.38
C GLY A 47 1.24 3.52 1.85
N CYS A 48 1.42 3.44 3.17
CA CYS A 48 2.60 2.87 3.82
C CYS A 48 2.93 1.46 3.31
N MET A 49 4.18 1.25 2.85
CA MET A 49 4.66 -0.06 2.42
C MET A 49 5.23 -0.91 3.57
N GLY A 50 5.57 -0.32 4.72
CA GLY A 50 5.95 -1.06 5.93
C GLY A 50 7.37 -0.81 6.47
N PRO A 51 8.46 -0.95 5.69
CA PRO A 51 9.82 -0.85 6.23
C PRO A 51 10.24 0.62 6.38
N CYS A 52 9.74 1.27 7.43
CA CYS A 52 9.98 2.69 7.68
C CYS A 52 11.46 3.04 7.90
N ASP A 53 12.27 2.09 8.39
CA ASP A 53 13.72 2.22 8.55
C ASP A 53 14.48 2.28 7.20
N LEU A 54 13.82 1.87 6.12
CA LEU A 54 14.30 1.92 4.75
C LEU A 54 13.74 3.11 3.96
N GLY A 55 12.91 3.95 4.58
CA GLY A 55 12.29 5.12 3.95
C GLY A 55 13.29 6.22 3.51
N PRO A 56 12.94 7.04 2.52
CA PRO A 56 11.84 6.87 1.55
C PRO A 56 12.03 5.64 0.66
N VAL A 57 10.95 4.92 0.40
CA VAL A 57 10.93 3.74 -0.47
C VAL A 57 10.04 3.97 -1.68
N ILE A 58 10.43 3.42 -2.82
CA ILE A 58 9.63 3.42 -4.04
C ILE A 58 9.62 2.03 -4.68
N VAL A 59 8.57 1.70 -5.42
CA VAL A 59 8.48 0.49 -6.23
C VAL A 59 8.25 0.86 -7.69
N VAL A 60 9.01 0.26 -8.60
CA VAL A 60 8.85 0.46 -10.04
C VAL A 60 8.27 -0.80 -10.68
N TYR A 61 7.10 -0.66 -11.31
CA TYR A 61 6.44 -1.68 -12.12
C TYR A 61 6.68 -1.44 -13.61
N PRO A 62 6.68 -2.50 -14.44
CA PRO A 62 6.20 -3.87 -14.17
C PRO A 62 7.18 -4.81 -13.44
N GLU A 63 8.45 -4.46 -13.32
CA GLU A 63 9.50 -5.34 -12.79
C GLU A 63 9.34 -5.64 -11.29
N GLY A 64 8.64 -4.77 -10.56
CA GLY A 64 8.48 -4.84 -9.11
C GLY A 64 9.76 -4.48 -8.36
N VAL A 65 10.59 -3.59 -8.95
CA VAL A 65 11.89 -3.21 -8.39
C VAL A 65 11.69 -2.30 -7.18
N PHE A 66 12.23 -2.72 -6.02
CA PHE A 66 12.14 -1.99 -4.77
C PHE A 66 13.42 -1.18 -4.52
N TYR A 67 13.28 0.14 -4.43
CA TYR A 67 14.36 1.04 -4.04
C TYR A 67 14.15 1.57 -2.63
N ARG A 68 15.23 1.64 -1.86
CA ARG A 68 15.25 2.09 -0.47
C ARG A 68 16.13 3.30 -0.26
N LYS A 69 15.85 4.06 0.80
CA LYS A 69 16.59 5.26 1.23
C LYS A 69 16.82 6.22 0.06
N VAL A 70 15.80 6.36 -0.78
CA VAL A 70 15.86 7.18 -1.98
C VAL A 70 15.89 8.64 -1.55
N LYS A 71 16.84 9.39 -2.12
CA LYS A 71 16.94 10.84 -1.92
C LYS A 71 16.53 11.59 -3.18
N PRO A 72 16.21 12.90 -3.09
CA PRO A 72 15.88 13.70 -4.26
C PRO A 72 16.97 13.65 -5.35
N GLU A 73 18.25 13.55 -4.98
CA GLU A 73 19.37 13.48 -5.93
C GLU A 73 19.45 12.14 -6.68
N ASP A 74 18.78 11.10 -6.16
CA ASP A 74 18.70 9.80 -6.81
C ASP A 74 17.65 9.76 -7.92
N ALA A 75 16.67 10.67 -7.89
CA ALA A 75 15.55 10.68 -8.82
C ALA A 75 15.97 10.85 -10.30
N PRO A 76 16.89 11.76 -10.67
CA PRO A 76 17.41 11.84 -12.03
C PRO A 76 18.10 10.55 -12.49
N VAL A 77 18.84 9.90 -11.59
CA VAL A 77 19.54 8.64 -11.89
C VAL A 77 18.54 7.51 -12.11
N ILE A 78 17.49 7.41 -11.29
CA ILE A 78 16.43 6.43 -11.47
C ILE A 78 15.69 6.67 -12.79
N ALA A 79 15.35 7.92 -13.10
CA ALA A 79 14.64 8.26 -14.32
C ALA A 79 15.47 7.94 -15.57
N GLU A 80 16.75 8.29 -15.57
CA GLU A 80 17.64 8.04 -16.71
C GLU A 80 18.02 6.56 -16.84
N GLU A 81 18.54 5.95 -15.77
CA GLU A 81 19.06 4.59 -15.87
C GLU A 81 17.95 3.57 -15.92
N HIS A 82 16.97 3.66 -15.02
CA HIS A 82 15.93 2.63 -14.92
C HIS A 82 14.77 2.91 -15.87
N LEU A 83 14.14 4.09 -15.77
CA LEU A 83 12.89 4.36 -16.51
C LEU A 83 13.15 4.56 -18.01
N LEU A 84 14.20 5.28 -18.39
CA LEU A 84 14.55 5.48 -19.79
C LEU A 84 15.33 4.31 -20.38
N LYS A 85 16.39 3.84 -19.71
CA LYS A 85 17.33 2.85 -20.28
C LYS A 85 17.12 1.40 -19.82
N GLY A 86 16.21 1.14 -18.87
CA GLY A 86 15.91 -0.22 -18.37
C GLY A 86 16.98 -0.82 -17.44
N ARG A 87 17.94 -0.02 -16.96
CA ARG A 87 19.03 -0.46 -16.07
C ARG A 87 18.73 -0.11 -14.61
N VAL A 88 18.58 -1.15 -13.80
CA VAL A 88 18.30 -1.02 -12.36
C VAL A 88 19.48 -0.38 -11.62
N VAL A 89 19.17 0.58 -10.73
CA VAL A 89 20.17 1.30 -9.93
C VAL A 89 20.58 0.45 -8.72
N LYS A 90 21.52 -0.48 -8.92
CA LYS A 90 21.93 -1.48 -7.91
C LYS A 90 22.22 -0.93 -6.51
N ARG A 91 22.85 0.25 -6.39
CA ARG A 91 23.20 0.85 -5.09
C ARG A 91 21.99 1.22 -4.20
N LEU A 92 20.82 1.38 -4.82
CA LEU A 92 19.57 1.74 -4.15
C LEU A 92 18.70 0.52 -3.80
N LEU A 93 19.12 -0.67 -4.21
CA LEU A 93 18.41 -1.90 -3.89
C LEU A 93 18.67 -2.32 -2.44
N TYR A 94 17.85 -3.26 -1.98
CA TYR A 94 18.03 -3.91 -0.69
C TYR A 94 19.05 -5.05 -0.81
N THR A 95 19.98 -5.15 0.13
CA THR A 95 20.95 -6.27 0.21
C THR A 95 20.77 -6.95 1.55
N LEU A 96 20.58 -8.27 1.53
CA LEU A 96 20.53 -9.06 2.76
C LEU A 96 21.89 -8.99 3.49
N PRO A 97 21.92 -8.99 4.82
CA PRO A 97 23.16 -9.11 5.57
C PRO A 97 23.94 -10.37 5.14
N GLY A 98 25.16 -10.18 4.65
CA GLY A 98 26.02 -11.28 4.17
C GLY A 98 25.79 -11.73 2.72
N ALA A 99 24.87 -11.10 1.97
CA ALA A 99 24.71 -11.35 0.55
C ALA A 99 25.65 -10.50 -0.30
N GLU A 100 26.19 -11.07 -1.38
CA GLU A 100 27.05 -10.38 -2.33
C GLU A 100 26.24 -9.53 -3.32
N GLU A 101 25.08 -10.00 -3.75
CA GLU A 101 24.21 -9.31 -4.70
C GLU A 101 22.95 -8.74 -4.03
N PRO A 102 22.50 -7.56 -4.47
CA PRO A 102 21.24 -6.99 -4.01
C PRO A 102 20.02 -7.74 -4.58
N LEU A 103 18.91 -7.67 -3.83
CA LEU A 103 17.61 -8.17 -4.24
C LEU A 103 16.84 -7.05 -4.96
N PRO A 104 16.51 -7.24 -6.25
CA PRO A 104 15.79 -6.22 -7.01
C PRO A 104 14.31 -6.20 -6.64
N LYS A 105 13.68 -7.35 -6.44
CA LYS A 105 12.22 -7.46 -6.32
C LYS A 105 11.75 -7.30 -4.89
N TYR A 106 10.63 -6.59 -4.78
CA TYR A 106 9.87 -6.47 -3.55
C TYR A 106 9.57 -7.83 -2.88
N ASP A 107 9.13 -8.83 -3.65
CA ASP A 107 8.72 -10.14 -3.12
C ASP A 107 9.88 -11.03 -2.62
N ASP A 108 11.12 -10.71 -3.01
CA ASP A 108 12.30 -11.49 -2.62
C ASP A 108 12.86 -11.07 -1.25
N ILE A 109 12.45 -9.92 -0.74
CA ILE A 109 12.92 -9.37 0.53
C ILE A 109 12.24 -10.11 1.69
N ASP A 110 13.04 -10.67 2.60
CA ASP A 110 12.58 -11.45 3.76
C ASP A 110 11.52 -10.73 4.60
N PHE A 111 11.64 -9.40 4.73
CA PHE A 111 10.64 -8.57 5.42
C PHE A 111 9.24 -8.75 4.82
N PHE A 112 9.09 -8.78 3.50
CA PHE A 112 7.81 -8.91 2.82
C PHE A 112 7.39 -10.36 2.65
N ARG A 113 8.31 -11.23 2.22
CA ARG A 113 8.02 -12.65 1.89
C ARG A 113 7.46 -13.44 3.07
N ARG A 114 7.81 -13.06 4.31
CA ARG A 114 7.38 -13.75 5.53
C ARG A 114 6.03 -13.24 6.07
N GLN A 115 5.37 -12.30 5.38
CA GLN A 115 4.11 -11.71 5.82
C GLN A 115 2.90 -12.28 5.08
N THR A 116 1.80 -12.48 5.80
CA THR A 116 0.47 -12.66 5.19
C THR A 116 -0.27 -11.33 5.22
N ARG A 117 -0.17 -10.57 4.12
CA ARG A 117 -0.76 -9.24 4.03
C ARG A 117 -2.23 -9.33 3.62
N VAL A 118 -3.16 -9.43 4.59
CA VAL A 118 -4.61 -9.51 4.29
C VAL A 118 -5.21 -8.12 4.08
N ALA A 119 -5.11 -7.24 5.08
CA ALA A 119 -5.62 -5.87 5.00
C ALA A 119 -4.74 -4.97 4.11
N LEU A 120 -3.42 -5.20 4.13
CA LEU A 120 -2.43 -4.40 3.42
C LEU A 120 -2.13 -4.90 2.00
N ARG A 121 -2.88 -5.88 1.47
CA ARG A 121 -2.60 -6.57 0.19
C ARG A 121 -2.47 -5.66 -1.03
N ASN A 122 -3.06 -4.47 -0.99
CA ASN A 122 -3.05 -3.51 -2.09
C ASN A 122 -2.05 -2.37 -1.89
N THR A 123 -1.46 -2.22 -0.70
CA THR A 123 -0.46 -1.18 -0.44
C THR A 123 0.80 -1.42 -1.28
N GLY A 124 1.24 -0.39 -2.00
CA GLY A 124 2.36 -0.49 -2.92
C GLY A 124 2.05 -1.22 -4.22
N VAL A 125 0.77 -1.40 -4.55
CA VAL A 125 0.32 -2.06 -5.80
C VAL A 125 -0.67 -1.21 -6.59
N ILE A 126 -1.45 -0.35 -5.94
CA ILE A 126 -2.45 0.52 -6.58
C ILE A 126 -2.23 1.98 -6.23
N ASP A 127 -2.78 2.86 -7.06
CA ASP A 127 -3.14 4.21 -6.69
C ASP A 127 -4.36 4.20 -5.74
N PRO A 128 -4.23 4.65 -4.48
CA PRO A 128 -5.32 4.61 -3.52
C PRO A 128 -6.46 5.59 -3.85
N LEU A 129 -6.25 6.54 -4.76
CA LEU A 129 -7.24 7.54 -5.16
C LEU A 129 -8.00 7.17 -6.44
N VAL A 130 -7.63 6.06 -7.10
CA VAL A 130 -8.33 5.55 -8.30
C VAL A 130 -9.16 4.33 -7.94
N ILE A 131 -10.47 4.50 -7.94
CA ILE A 131 -11.43 3.47 -7.52
C ILE A 131 -11.36 2.22 -8.42
N GLU A 132 -11.11 2.40 -9.72
CA GLU A 132 -11.02 1.32 -10.69
C GLU A 132 -9.86 0.37 -10.38
N GLU A 133 -8.72 0.88 -9.88
CA GLU A 133 -7.59 0.05 -9.48
C GLU A 133 -7.93 -0.79 -8.24
N TYR A 134 -8.71 -0.23 -7.30
CA TYR A 134 -9.21 -0.99 -6.16
C TYR A 134 -10.21 -2.08 -6.59
N ILE A 135 -11.16 -1.76 -7.47
CA ILE A 135 -12.15 -2.71 -8.02
C ILE A 135 -11.46 -3.83 -8.80
N ALA A 136 -10.46 -3.51 -9.63
CA ALA A 136 -9.68 -4.50 -10.37
C ALA A 136 -8.96 -5.52 -9.47
N ARG A 137 -8.76 -5.17 -8.19
CA ARG A 137 -8.20 -6.04 -7.15
C ARG A 137 -9.25 -6.53 -6.14
N GLU A 138 -10.44 -6.83 -6.63
CA GLU A 138 -11.58 -7.36 -5.86
C GLU A 138 -12.11 -6.40 -4.78
N GLY A 139 -11.73 -5.12 -4.84
CA GLY A 139 -12.32 -4.06 -4.04
C GLY A 139 -13.83 -4.01 -4.21
N TYR A 140 -14.56 -3.80 -3.12
CA TYR A 140 -16.02 -3.82 -3.06
C TYR A 140 -16.72 -5.15 -3.42
N ALA A 141 -16.02 -6.19 -3.85
CA ALA A 141 -16.67 -7.48 -4.18
C ALA A 141 -17.46 -8.07 -3.00
N ALA A 142 -16.87 -8.00 -1.79
CA ALA A 142 -17.54 -8.43 -0.56
C ALA A 142 -18.76 -7.56 -0.20
N LEU A 143 -18.68 -6.24 -0.43
CA LEU A 143 -19.81 -5.33 -0.23
C LEU A 143 -20.95 -5.66 -1.21
N GLY A 144 -20.61 -5.88 -2.48
CA GLY A 144 -21.57 -6.32 -3.50
C GLY A 144 -22.27 -7.61 -3.11
N LYS A 145 -21.54 -8.62 -2.61
CA LYS A 145 -22.12 -9.87 -2.07
C LYS A 145 -23.05 -9.59 -0.88
N ALA A 146 -22.61 -8.80 0.10
CA ALA A 146 -23.39 -8.51 1.29
C ALA A 146 -24.71 -7.78 0.97
N LEU A 147 -24.70 -6.85 0.01
CA LEU A 147 -25.89 -6.07 -0.36
C LEU A 147 -26.88 -6.84 -1.26
N SER A 148 -26.39 -7.76 -2.09
CA SER A 148 -27.22 -8.42 -3.12
C SER A 148 -27.63 -9.85 -2.79
N LYS A 149 -26.91 -10.54 -1.89
CA LYS A 149 -27.04 -11.99 -1.69
C LYS A 149 -27.13 -12.40 -0.22
N MET A 150 -27.09 -11.46 0.72
CA MET A 150 -27.06 -11.78 2.15
C MET A 150 -28.07 -10.94 2.93
N THR A 151 -28.62 -11.50 3.99
CA THR A 151 -29.33 -10.74 5.02
C THR A 151 -28.35 -10.15 6.04
N PRO A 152 -28.75 -9.14 6.84
CA PRO A 152 -27.93 -8.63 7.93
C PRO A 152 -27.47 -9.73 8.93
N GLU A 153 -28.33 -10.70 9.21
CA GLU A 153 -28.04 -11.84 10.09
C GLU A 153 -26.97 -12.75 9.49
N GLU A 154 -27.05 -13.05 8.20
CA GLU A 154 -26.03 -13.85 7.49
C GLU A 154 -24.68 -13.15 7.47
N VAL A 155 -24.64 -11.81 7.33
CA VAL A 155 -23.41 -11.02 7.42
C VAL A 155 -22.80 -11.13 8.82
N ILE A 156 -23.62 -11.01 9.87
CA ILE A 156 -23.16 -11.17 11.26
C ILE A 156 -22.60 -12.58 11.49
N GLU A 157 -23.29 -13.62 11.01
CA GLU A 157 -22.83 -15.01 11.15
C GLU A 157 -21.53 -15.28 10.39
N GLU A 158 -21.35 -14.70 9.20
CA GLU A 158 -20.08 -14.79 8.45
C GLU A 158 -18.92 -14.17 9.24
N VAL A 159 -19.14 -12.99 9.86
CA VAL A 159 -18.12 -12.35 10.70
C VAL A 159 -17.86 -13.15 11.98
N LYS A 160 -18.88 -13.78 12.58
CA LYS A 160 -18.69 -14.70 13.73
C LYS A 160 -17.86 -15.91 13.33
N LYS A 161 -18.17 -16.55 12.21
CA LYS A 161 -17.42 -17.70 11.67
C LYS A 161 -15.95 -17.36 11.37
N SER A 162 -15.67 -16.14 10.93
CA SER A 162 -14.29 -15.69 10.67
C SER A 162 -13.40 -15.64 11.92
N GLY A 163 -14.00 -15.60 13.12
CA GLY A 163 -13.27 -15.42 14.38
C GLY A 163 -12.63 -14.03 14.53
N LEU A 164 -13.05 -13.03 13.75
CA LEU A 164 -12.50 -11.67 13.83
C LEU A 164 -12.67 -11.09 15.23
N ARG A 165 -11.58 -10.55 15.77
CA ARG A 165 -11.53 -9.85 17.06
C ARG A 165 -11.20 -8.37 16.83
N GLY A 166 -11.65 -7.52 17.75
CA GLY A 166 -11.35 -6.09 17.73
C GLY A 166 -9.84 -5.83 17.74
N ARG A 167 -9.37 -5.01 16.81
CA ARG A 167 -7.93 -4.74 16.61
C ARG A 167 -7.39 -3.55 17.40
N GLY A 168 -8.24 -2.77 18.06
CA GLY A 168 -7.84 -1.70 18.98
C GLY A 168 -7.47 -2.20 20.38
N GLY A 169 -6.73 -3.30 20.50
CA GLY A 169 -6.23 -3.83 21.78
C GLY A 169 -7.17 -4.77 22.56
N ALA A 170 -8.42 -4.39 22.82
CA ALA A 170 -9.31 -5.15 23.72
C ALA A 170 -9.67 -6.57 23.23
N GLY A 171 -9.55 -6.84 21.92
CA GLY A 171 -9.72 -8.19 21.38
C GLY A 171 -11.13 -8.79 21.54
N PHE A 172 -12.18 -7.98 21.73
CA PHE A 172 -13.54 -8.48 21.83
C PHE A 172 -14.01 -9.09 20.48
N PRO A 173 -14.74 -10.22 20.45
CA PRO A 173 -15.22 -10.81 19.19
C PRO A 173 -16.12 -9.84 18.41
N THR A 174 -15.72 -9.47 17.19
CA THR A 174 -16.39 -8.45 16.39
C THR A 174 -17.82 -8.87 16.03
N GLY A 175 -18.00 -10.13 15.61
CA GLY A 175 -19.32 -10.65 15.24
C GLY A 175 -20.32 -10.64 16.39
N LEU A 176 -19.87 -10.94 17.62
CA LEU A 176 -20.72 -10.88 18.81
C LEU A 176 -21.12 -9.43 19.14
N LYS A 177 -20.19 -8.47 19.00
CA LYS A 177 -20.47 -7.05 19.17
C LYS A 177 -21.55 -6.57 18.19
N TRP A 178 -21.46 -7.01 16.92
CA TRP A 178 -22.45 -6.68 15.91
C TRP A 178 -23.82 -7.31 16.20
N GLU A 179 -23.85 -8.57 16.66
CA GLU A 179 -25.09 -9.24 17.06
C GLU A 179 -25.81 -8.50 18.20
N PHE A 180 -25.09 -8.04 19.23
CA PHE A 180 -25.66 -7.26 20.31
C PHE A 180 -26.25 -5.93 19.81
N ALA A 181 -25.50 -5.21 18.97
CA ALA A 181 -25.97 -3.96 18.38
C ALA A 181 -27.19 -4.18 17.48
N ALA A 182 -27.25 -5.28 16.74
CA ALA A 182 -28.39 -5.62 15.89
C ALA A 182 -29.65 -5.96 16.71
N LYS A 183 -29.51 -6.72 17.82
CA LYS A 183 -30.63 -7.10 18.71
C LYS A 183 -31.11 -5.96 19.62
N ALA A 184 -30.28 -4.96 19.89
CA ALA A 184 -30.66 -3.83 20.72
C ALA A 184 -31.85 -3.06 20.12
N SER A 185 -32.80 -2.67 20.97
CA SER A 185 -33.93 -1.80 20.62
C SER A 185 -33.46 -0.34 20.46
N GLY A 186 -34.22 0.45 19.70
CA GLY A 186 -33.91 1.86 19.45
C GLY A 186 -33.40 2.14 18.04
N LYS A 187 -33.80 3.30 17.52
CA LYS A 187 -33.36 3.86 16.25
C LYS A 187 -33.11 5.37 16.43
N PRO A 188 -32.20 5.97 15.66
CA PRO A 188 -31.33 5.34 14.65
C PRO A 188 -30.20 4.48 15.26
N LYS A 189 -29.56 3.65 14.44
CA LYS A 189 -28.33 2.91 14.79
C LYS A 189 -27.14 3.56 14.11
N TYR A 190 -25.97 3.49 14.75
CA TYR A 190 -24.75 4.14 14.27
C TYR A 190 -23.60 3.14 14.14
N VAL A 191 -22.72 3.39 13.17
CA VAL A 191 -21.42 2.75 13.04
C VAL A 191 -20.36 3.82 13.25
N VAL A 192 -19.46 3.59 14.21
CA VAL A 192 -18.39 4.53 14.55
C VAL A 192 -17.05 3.84 14.31
N CYS A 193 -16.23 4.43 13.44
CA CYS A 193 -14.84 4.03 13.28
C CYS A 193 -13.99 4.84 14.26
N ASN A 194 -13.26 4.17 15.14
CA ASN A 194 -12.25 4.83 15.97
C ASN A 194 -10.92 4.81 15.19
N ALA A 195 -10.46 5.99 14.76
CA ALA A 195 -9.20 6.20 14.07
C ALA A 195 -8.29 7.18 14.84
N ASP A 196 -8.45 7.26 16.16
CA ASP A 196 -7.66 8.15 17.03
C ASP A 196 -6.19 7.69 17.13
N GLU A 197 -5.94 6.38 17.12
CA GLU A 197 -4.60 5.73 17.06
C GLU A 197 -3.54 6.38 17.97
N GLY A 198 -3.95 6.91 19.13
CA GLY A 198 -3.09 7.72 20.00
C GLY A 198 -2.05 6.95 20.82
N ASP A 199 -2.03 5.62 20.73
CA ASP A 199 -1.08 4.78 21.45
C ASP A 199 0.32 4.88 20.80
N PRO A 200 1.39 5.21 21.56
CA PRO A 200 2.73 5.31 21.00
C PRO A 200 3.20 4.00 20.35
N GLY A 201 3.54 4.06 19.06
CA GLY A 201 4.06 2.93 18.29
C GLY A 201 2.99 2.05 17.63
N ALA A 202 1.72 2.45 17.66
CA ALA A 202 0.66 1.90 16.80
C ALA A 202 0.90 2.22 15.32
#